data_AF-A0A2G6C7P8-F1
#
_entry.id   AF-A0A2G6C7P8-F1
#
_cell.length_a   1.000
_cell.length_b   1.000
_cell.length_c   1.000
_cell.angle_alpha   90.00
_cell.angle_beta   90.00
_cell.angle_gamma   90.00
#
_symmetry.space_group_name_H-M   'P 1'
#
loop_
_entity.id
_entity.type
_entity.pdbx_description
1 polymer ?
#
loop_
_entity_poly.entity_id
_entity_poly.type
_entity_poly.pdbx_seq_one_letter_code
_entity_poly.pdbx_strand_id
1 'polypeptide(L)'
;MIEESSVEEVVAPSEEKTHTEEDNATKQETKQGYFSRLKAGLAKTGAGFSNLFLGKKAIDEDLLEELETALLMADVGIEATQEIIDDITDGISRKALSNPNAVIEQLKTTMNRILAVSDKPLVYENKEPFVMLMVGINGAGKTTTIGKITQKLKAEGKSVML
;
A
#
# COMPACT_ATOMS: atom_id res chain seq x y z
N MET A 1 -70.03 -35.35 36.94
CA MET A 1 -69.50 -36.48 36.15
C MET A 1 -69.99 -36.22 34.74
N ILE A 2 -69.08 -36.12 33.74
CA ILE A 2 -69.36 -35.68 32.36
C ILE A 2 -69.50 -34.13 32.35
N GLU A 3 -68.88 -33.30 31.50
CA GLU A 3 -68.25 -33.40 30.18
C GLU A 3 -67.34 -32.15 30.05
N GLU A 4 -66.15 -32.25 29.47
CA GLU A 4 -65.53 -31.07 28.86
C GLU A 4 -64.93 -31.49 27.52
N SER A 5 -65.45 -30.85 26.49
CA SER A 5 -65.15 -31.03 25.08
C SER A 5 -64.43 -29.76 24.62
N SER A 6 -63.37 -29.93 23.80
CA SER A 6 -63.10 -29.23 22.53
C SER A 6 -63.03 -27.67 22.57
N VAL A 7 -62.12 -26.89 21.96
CA VAL A 7 -61.19 -27.00 20.82
C VAL A 7 -60.26 -25.74 20.88
N GLU A 8 -59.05 -25.80 20.29
CA GLU A 8 -58.23 -24.73 19.63
C GLU A 8 -57.90 -23.41 20.39
N GLU A 9 -56.83 -22.66 20.16
CA GLU A 9 -55.65 -22.70 19.29
C GLU A 9 -54.65 -21.65 19.84
N VAL A 10 -53.38 -22.02 19.79
CA VAL A 10 -52.11 -21.28 19.84
C VAL A 10 -52.16 -19.73 19.75
N VAL A 11 -51.68 -19.01 20.78
CA VAL A 11 -50.92 -17.74 20.64
C VAL A 11 -49.95 -17.48 21.82
N ALA A 12 -48.70 -17.13 21.47
CA ALA A 12 -47.62 -16.44 22.23
C ALA A 12 -46.73 -17.27 23.20
N PRO A 13 -45.46 -16.87 23.48
CA PRO A 13 -44.81 -15.58 23.18
C PRO A 13 -43.42 -15.64 22.50
N SER A 14 -43.07 -14.47 21.96
CA SER A 14 -41.78 -14.02 21.44
C SER A 14 -40.64 -14.02 22.47
N GLU A 15 -39.47 -14.56 22.11
CA GLU A 15 -38.12 -14.05 22.42
C GLU A 15 -37.05 -14.99 21.82
N GLU A 16 -36.21 -14.52 20.87
CA GLU A 16 -34.73 -14.64 20.92
C GLU A 16 -34.03 -14.01 19.69
N LYS A 17 -33.35 -12.89 19.97
CA LYS A 17 -31.94 -12.59 19.70
C LYS A 17 -31.30 -12.83 18.31
N THR A 18 -30.88 -11.68 17.77
CA THR A 18 -29.51 -11.30 17.35
C THR A 18 -28.94 -11.66 15.97
N HIS A 19 -28.14 -10.69 15.52
CA HIS A 19 -27.02 -10.75 14.57
C HIS A 19 -27.36 -10.51 13.09
N THR A 20 -27.09 -9.29 12.58
CA THR A 20 -25.87 -8.99 11.80
C THR A 20 -25.85 -7.54 11.33
N GLU A 21 -25.21 -6.63 12.07
CA GLU A 21 -24.83 -5.30 11.52
C GLU A 21 -23.44 -4.78 11.95
N GLU A 22 -22.64 -5.53 12.71
CA GLU A 22 -21.37 -5.01 13.25
C GLU A 22 -20.09 -5.31 12.44
N ASP A 23 -20.16 -5.98 11.29
CA ASP A 23 -18.93 -6.46 10.61
C ASP A 23 -18.37 -5.54 9.49
N ASN A 24 -18.87 -4.30 9.38
CA ASN A 24 -18.38 -3.36 8.34
C ASN A 24 -17.57 -2.17 8.90
N ALA A 25 -17.66 -1.88 10.20
CA ALA A 25 -16.98 -0.70 10.79
C ALA A 25 -15.48 -0.94 11.06
N THR A 26 -15.07 -2.16 11.37
CA THR A 26 -13.68 -2.50 11.74
C THR A 26 -12.70 -2.58 10.56
N LYS A 27 -13.19 -2.68 9.33
CA LYS A 27 -12.32 -2.78 8.13
C LYS A 27 -11.87 -1.42 7.58
N GLN A 28 -12.58 -0.33 7.89
CA GLN A 28 -12.26 1.00 7.38
C GLN A 28 -11.27 1.78 8.26
N GLU A 29 -11.28 1.59 9.58
CA GLU A 29 -10.37 2.30 10.49
C GLU A 29 -8.88 1.88 10.34
N THR A 30 -8.62 0.63 9.96
CA THR A 30 -7.24 0.13 9.84
C THR A 30 -6.50 0.67 8.61
N LYS A 31 -7.17 0.75 7.44
CA LYS A 31 -6.55 1.22 6.19
C LYS A 31 -6.13 2.69 6.25
N GLN A 32 -6.95 3.55 6.85
CA GLN A 32 -6.58 4.96 7.06
C GLN A 32 -5.35 5.08 7.98
N GLY A 33 -5.25 4.23 9.01
CA GLY A 33 -4.08 4.17 9.89
C GLY A 33 -2.78 3.74 9.19
N TYR A 34 -2.80 2.66 8.40
CA TYR A 34 -1.60 2.18 7.69
C TYR A 34 -1.14 3.15 6.59
N PHE A 35 -2.06 3.64 5.76
CA PHE A 35 -1.72 4.57 4.68
C PHE A 35 -1.22 5.91 5.23
N SER A 36 -1.83 6.43 6.30
CA SER A 36 -1.37 7.66 6.97
C SER A 36 0.04 7.51 7.53
N ARG A 37 0.35 6.36 8.17
CA ARG A 37 1.70 6.07 8.68
C ARG A 37 2.73 5.96 7.55
N LEU A 38 2.37 5.33 6.44
CA LEU A 38 3.23 5.26 5.25
C LEU A 38 3.49 6.65 4.67
N LYS A 39 2.45 7.46 4.50
CA LYS A 39 2.56 8.84 4.01
C LYS A 39 3.42 9.70 4.93
N ALA A 40 3.27 9.56 6.25
CA ALA A 40 4.10 10.26 7.22
C ALA A 40 5.58 9.84 7.13
N GLY A 41 5.86 8.54 6.96
CA GLY A 41 7.21 8.03 6.77
C GLY A 41 7.88 8.53 5.49
N LEU A 42 7.09 8.81 4.44
CA LEU A 42 7.55 9.30 3.14
C LEU A 42 7.49 10.82 3.00
N ALA A 43 7.04 11.56 4.02
CA ALA A 43 6.76 12.99 3.91
C ALA A 43 7.99 13.81 3.49
N LYS A 44 9.18 13.45 3.99
CA LYS A 44 10.43 14.15 3.66
C LYS A 44 10.80 13.99 2.18
N THR A 45 10.69 12.77 1.64
CA THR A 45 10.97 12.48 0.23
C THR A 45 9.92 13.13 -0.67
N GLY A 46 8.63 13.00 -0.33
CA GLY A 46 7.53 13.54 -1.13
C GLY A 46 7.54 15.06 -1.24
N ALA A 47 7.92 15.77 -0.17
CA ALA A 47 8.00 17.23 -0.18
C ALA A 47 9.08 17.78 -1.13
N GLY A 48 10.19 17.06 -1.30
CA GLY A 48 11.26 17.44 -2.24
C GLY A 48 10.75 17.50 -3.67
N PHE A 49 10.05 16.46 -4.12
CA PHE A 49 9.50 16.39 -5.47
C PHE A 49 8.39 17.40 -5.73
N SER A 50 7.48 17.64 -4.77
CA SER A 50 6.40 18.62 -4.97
C SER A 50 6.90 20.05 -5.13
N ASN A 51 8.04 20.39 -4.52
CA ASN A 51 8.61 21.73 -4.56
C ASN A 51 9.24 22.08 -5.91
N LEU A 52 9.70 21.11 -6.68
CA LEU A 52 10.28 21.33 -8.02
C LEU A 52 9.25 21.90 -9.00
N PHE A 53 8.00 21.48 -8.86
CA PHE A 53 6.92 21.87 -9.76
C PHE A 53 6.11 23.07 -9.25
N LEU A 54 6.43 23.60 -8.06
CA LEU A 54 5.74 24.75 -7.46
C LEU A 54 6.16 26.05 -8.16
N GLY A 55 5.22 26.66 -8.89
CA GLY A 55 5.40 27.98 -9.51
C GLY A 55 5.97 27.97 -10.94
N LYS A 56 6.38 26.82 -11.47
CA LYS A 56 6.83 26.66 -12.87
C LYS A 56 5.61 26.60 -13.80
N LYS A 57 5.59 27.41 -14.86
CA LYS A 57 4.47 27.48 -15.83
C LYS A 57 4.75 26.70 -17.12
N ALA A 58 6.01 26.45 -17.42
CA ALA A 58 6.46 25.74 -18.60
C ALA A 58 7.31 24.54 -18.18
N ILE A 59 7.41 23.57 -19.08
CA ILE A 59 8.34 22.45 -18.97
C ILE A 59 9.53 22.84 -19.84
N ASP A 60 10.65 23.14 -19.21
CA ASP A 60 11.92 23.52 -19.83
C ASP A 60 13.03 22.53 -19.45
N GLU A 61 14.19 22.69 -20.08
CA GLU A 61 15.39 21.88 -19.82
C GLU A 61 15.85 22.02 -18.36
N ASP A 62 15.80 23.25 -17.81
CA ASP A 62 16.12 23.53 -16.40
C ASP A 62 15.26 22.69 -15.44
N LEU A 63 13.95 22.54 -15.69
CA LEU A 63 13.08 21.69 -14.86
C LEU A 63 13.46 20.20 -14.93
N LEU A 64 13.91 19.72 -16.09
CA LEU A 64 14.34 18.33 -16.25
C LEU A 64 15.66 18.08 -15.50
N GLU A 65 16.62 19.00 -15.57
CA GLU A 65 17.87 18.93 -14.80
C GLU A 65 17.63 18.98 -13.28
N GLU A 66 16.73 19.87 -12.83
CA GLU A 66 16.32 19.95 -11.43
C GLU A 66 15.68 18.62 -10.96
N LEU A 67 14.84 18.01 -11.81
CA LEU A 67 14.21 16.72 -11.53
C LEU A 67 15.23 15.58 -11.46
N GLU A 68 16.15 15.51 -12.43
CA GLU A 68 17.23 14.52 -12.45
C GLU A 68 18.07 14.60 -11.18
N THR A 69 18.51 15.80 -10.82
CA THR A 69 19.28 16.05 -9.60
C THR A 69 18.52 15.58 -8.37
N ALA A 70 17.22 15.89 -8.28
CA ALA A 70 16.39 15.48 -7.16
C ALA A 70 16.21 13.95 -7.07
N LEU A 71 16.07 13.25 -8.20
CA LEU A 71 15.99 11.78 -8.24
C LEU A 71 17.29 11.13 -7.75
N LEU A 72 18.44 11.63 -8.20
CA LEU A 72 19.75 11.14 -7.75
C LEU A 72 19.97 11.39 -6.25
N MET A 73 19.60 12.57 -5.75
CA MET A 73 19.68 12.90 -4.31
C MET A 73 18.72 12.07 -3.45
N ALA A 74 17.67 11.50 -4.05
CA ALA A 74 16.69 10.66 -3.38
C ALA A 74 17.05 9.16 -3.43
N ASP A 75 18.29 8.81 -3.78
CA ASP A 75 18.79 7.44 -3.86
C ASP A 75 18.06 6.56 -4.90
N VAL A 76 17.53 7.16 -5.98
CA VAL A 76 16.87 6.40 -7.06
C VAL A 76 17.86 5.58 -7.89
N GLY A 77 19.11 6.06 -7.98
CA GLY A 77 20.16 5.44 -8.80
C GLY A 77 20.18 5.97 -10.24
N ILE A 78 21.30 5.76 -10.94
CA ILE A 78 21.56 6.38 -12.25
C ILE A 78 20.65 5.76 -13.32
N GLU A 79 20.56 4.44 -13.37
CA GLU A 79 19.83 3.72 -14.42
C GLU A 79 18.33 4.04 -14.38
N ALA A 80 17.72 3.98 -13.20
CA ALA A 80 16.31 4.30 -13.02
C ALA A 80 16.03 5.79 -13.25
N THR A 81 16.95 6.68 -12.86
CA THR A 81 16.82 8.12 -13.13
C THR A 81 16.84 8.41 -14.62
N GLN A 82 17.80 7.85 -15.36
CA GLN A 82 17.90 8.02 -16.81
C GLN A 82 16.62 7.54 -17.50
N GLU A 83 16.13 6.35 -17.12
CA GLU A 83 14.89 5.80 -17.69
C GLU A 83 13.68 6.73 -17.45
N ILE A 84 13.60 7.35 -16.27
CA ILE A 84 12.55 8.32 -15.93
C ILE A 84 12.66 9.59 -16.78
N ILE A 85 13.87 10.16 -16.89
CA ILE A 85 14.10 11.42 -17.63
C ILE A 85 13.88 11.23 -19.13
N ASP A 86 14.35 10.12 -19.69
CA ASP A 86 14.15 9.79 -21.10
C ASP A 86 12.65 9.69 -21.43
N ASP A 87 11.89 8.96 -20.61
CA ASP A 87 10.45 8.76 -20.83
C ASP A 87 9.65 10.08 -20.73
N ILE A 88 10.02 10.97 -19.81
CA ILE A 88 9.42 12.31 -19.69
C ILE A 88 9.79 13.17 -20.91
N THR A 89 11.06 13.19 -21.31
CA THR A 89 11.55 13.94 -22.48
C THR A 89 10.83 13.51 -23.76
N ASP A 90 10.66 12.20 -23.92
CA ASP A 90 9.88 11.58 -24.98
C ASP A 90 8.40 11.98 -24.95
N GLY A 91 7.79 12.06 -23.77
CA GLY A 91 6.43 12.54 -23.59
C GLY A 91 6.25 14.02 -23.99
N ILE A 92 7.24 14.86 -23.69
CA ILE A 92 7.28 16.27 -24.09
C ILE A 92 7.43 16.41 -25.60
N SER A 93 8.37 15.68 -26.21
CA SER A 93 8.63 15.74 -27.66
C SER A 93 7.40 15.33 -28.48
N ARG A 94 6.60 14.38 -27.98
CA ARG A 94 5.31 13.96 -28.55
C ARG A 94 4.15 14.93 -28.28
N LYS A 95 4.39 16.07 -27.59
CA LYS A 95 3.37 17.04 -27.12
C LYS A 95 2.29 16.42 -26.21
N ALA A 96 2.59 15.29 -25.57
CA ALA A 96 1.67 14.62 -24.64
C ALA A 96 1.72 15.26 -23.23
N LEU A 97 2.84 15.89 -22.88
CA LEU A 97 3.05 16.55 -21.58
C LEU A 97 3.05 18.07 -21.77
N SER A 98 1.90 18.70 -21.49
CA SER A 98 1.66 20.13 -21.77
C SER A 98 1.70 21.02 -20.53
N ASN A 99 1.78 20.43 -19.33
CA ASN A 99 1.81 21.16 -18.07
C ASN A 99 2.54 20.34 -16.97
N PRO A 100 2.97 20.97 -15.86
CA PRO A 100 3.68 20.29 -14.78
C PRO A 100 2.93 19.11 -14.16
N ASN A 101 1.59 19.16 -14.08
CA ASN A 101 0.82 18.04 -13.54
C ASN A 101 0.91 16.80 -14.43
N ALA A 102 0.93 16.99 -15.76
CA ALA A 102 1.12 15.89 -16.70
C ALA A 102 2.49 15.22 -16.51
N VAL A 103 3.54 16.00 -16.22
CA VAL A 103 4.88 15.47 -15.91
C VAL A 103 4.86 14.64 -14.63
N ILE A 104 4.18 15.09 -13.58
CA ILE A 104 4.05 14.34 -12.33
C ILE A 104 3.30 13.01 -12.56
N GLU A 105 2.24 13.01 -13.36
CA GLU A 105 1.52 11.77 -13.68
C GLU A 105 2.36 10.81 -14.54
N GLN A 106 3.16 11.33 -15.47
CA GLN A 106 4.09 10.51 -16.24
C GLN A 106 5.18 9.93 -15.34
N LEU A 107 5.77 10.73 -14.45
CA LEU A 107 6.75 10.28 -13.46
C LEU A 107 6.19 9.12 -12.62
N LYS A 108 4.97 9.27 -12.08
CA LYS A 108 4.31 8.19 -11.33
C LYS A 108 4.12 6.94 -12.17
N THR A 109 3.70 7.10 -13.43
CA THR A 109 3.48 5.99 -14.35
C THR A 109 4.77 5.20 -14.58
N THR A 110 5.87 5.90 -14.84
CA THR A 110 7.17 5.27 -15.11
C THR A 110 7.78 4.66 -13.86
N MET A 111 7.69 5.32 -12.69
CA MET A 111 8.09 4.72 -11.42
C MET A 111 7.29 3.45 -11.11
N ASN A 112 5.97 3.45 -11.32
CA ASN A 112 5.15 2.25 -11.14
C ASN A 112 5.58 1.12 -12.08
N ARG A 113 5.90 1.44 -13.34
CA ARG A 113 6.38 0.46 -14.32
C ARG A 113 7.70 -0.19 -13.89
N ILE A 114 8.64 0.61 -13.38
CA ILE A 114 9.92 0.13 -12.85
C ILE A 114 9.68 -0.81 -11.66
N LEU A 115 8.83 -0.41 -10.71
CA LEU A 115 8.53 -1.20 -9.51
C LEU A 115 7.78 -2.50 -9.81
N ALA A 116 6.90 -2.50 -10.83
CA ALA A 116 6.07 -3.65 -11.19
C ALA A 116 6.89 -4.91 -11.53
N VAL A 117 8.13 -4.76 -12.02
CA VAL A 117 9.01 -5.89 -12.33
C VAL A 117 9.35 -6.74 -11.08
N SER A 118 9.36 -6.08 -9.92
CA SER A 118 9.74 -6.69 -8.64
C SER A 118 8.56 -6.84 -7.66
N ASP A 119 7.34 -6.54 -8.08
CA ASP A 119 6.13 -6.69 -7.26
C ASP A 119 5.70 -8.15 -7.17
N LYS A 120 6.43 -8.93 -6.35
CA LYS A 120 6.15 -10.33 -6.08
C LYS A 120 5.85 -10.52 -4.60
N PRO A 121 4.59 -10.74 -4.22
CA PRO A 121 4.25 -10.98 -2.82
C PRO A 121 4.87 -12.30 -2.32
N LEU A 122 5.16 -12.36 -1.03
CA LEU A 122 5.61 -13.58 -0.38
C LEU A 122 4.46 -14.59 -0.33
N VAL A 123 4.57 -15.67 -1.10
CA VAL A 123 3.61 -16.78 -1.13
C VAL A 123 4.11 -17.90 -0.21
N TYR A 124 3.35 -18.18 0.84
CA TYR A 124 3.69 -19.19 1.85
C TYR A 124 2.55 -20.19 2.10
N GLU A 125 1.48 -20.12 1.32
CA GLU A 125 0.39 -21.09 1.31
C GLU A 125 0.87 -22.47 0.82
N ASN A 126 0.23 -23.53 1.33
CA ASN A 126 0.46 -24.92 0.92
C ASN A 126 1.90 -25.44 1.18
N LYS A 127 2.65 -24.82 2.08
CA LYS A 127 3.97 -25.29 2.54
C LYS A 127 3.98 -25.39 4.06
N GLU A 128 4.07 -26.60 4.58
CA GLU A 128 4.06 -26.87 6.02
C GLU A 128 5.23 -27.80 6.41
N PRO A 129 6.29 -27.27 7.07
CA PRO A 129 6.50 -25.86 7.44
C PRO A 129 6.95 -24.99 6.24
N PHE A 130 6.58 -23.71 6.26
CA PHE A 130 7.21 -22.69 5.43
C PHE A 130 8.45 -22.14 6.13
N VAL A 131 9.64 -22.35 5.54
CA VAL A 131 10.92 -21.97 6.14
C VAL A 131 11.43 -20.66 5.54
N MET A 132 11.68 -19.65 6.39
CA MET A 132 12.29 -18.38 6.00
C MET A 132 13.71 -18.27 6.57
N LEU A 133 14.72 -18.18 5.69
CA LEU A 133 16.09 -17.89 6.07
C LEU A 133 16.34 -16.38 6.01
N MET A 134 16.62 -15.75 7.15
CA MET A 134 16.91 -14.33 7.26
C MET A 134 18.42 -14.07 7.13
N VAL A 135 18.83 -13.35 6.08
CA VAL A 135 20.24 -13.02 5.79
C VAL A 135 20.46 -11.49 5.77
N GLY A 136 21.69 -11.04 6.04
CA GLY A 136 22.09 -9.63 6.00
C GLY A 136 23.12 -9.26 7.06
N ILE A 137 23.68 -8.03 6.97
CA ILE A 137 24.72 -7.54 7.89
C ILE A 137 24.16 -7.19 9.29
N ASN A 138 25.06 -6.99 10.27
CA ASN A 138 24.68 -6.53 11.61
C ASN A 138 24.07 -5.11 11.53
N GLY A 139 23.02 -4.87 12.32
CA GLY A 139 22.33 -3.57 12.32
C GLY A 139 21.28 -3.36 11.23
N ALA A 140 21.18 -4.23 10.22
CA ALA A 140 20.19 -4.12 9.13
C ALA A 140 18.72 -4.40 9.55
N GLY A 141 18.44 -4.54 10.84
CA GLY A 141 17.08 -4.76 11.35
C GLY A 141 16.54 -6.19 11.23
N LYS A 142 17.37 -7.21 10.95
CA LYS A 142 16.94 -8.62 10.82
C LYS A 142 16.07 -9.10 11.99
N THR A 143 16.53 -8.93 13.23
CA THR A 143 15.80 -9.35 14.45
C THR A 143 14.48 -8.59 14.60
N THR A 144 14.48 -7.28 14.31
CA THR A 144 13.28 -6.44 14.34
C THR A 144 12.25 -6.90 13.29
N THR A 145 12.71 -7.27 12.09
CA THR A 145 11.87 -7.79 11.01
C THR A 145 11.32 -9.17 11.35
N ILE A 146 12.12 -10.06 11.96
CA ILE A 146 11.64 -11.36 12.46
C ILE A 146 10.48 -11.16 13.46
N GLY A 147 10.63 -10.24 14.41
CA GLY A 147 9.57 -9.92 15.38
C GLY A 147 8.29 -9.41 14.71
N LYS A 148 8.39 -8.47 13.77
CA LYS A 148 7.25 -7.94 13.01
C LYS A 148 6.53 -9.02 12.20
N ILE A 149 7.28 -9.85 11.48
CA ILE A 149 6.73 -10.95 10.68
C ILE A 149 6.05 -11.98 11.60
N THR A 150 6.69 -12.34 12.72
CA THR A 150 6.12 -13.26 13.71
C THR A 150 4.81 -12.73 14.29
N GLN A 151 4.78 -11.46 14.68
CA GLN A 151 3.56 -10.83 15.20
C GLN A 151 2.45 -10.83 14.15
N LYS A 152 2.76 -10.49 12.89
CA LYS A 152 1.81 -10.50 11.78
C LYS A 152 1.24 -11.90 11.54
N LEU A 153 2.09 -12.92 11.41
CA LEU A 153 1.66 -14.31 11.16
C LEU A 153 0.86 -14.89 12.33
N LYS A 154 1.22 -14.58 13.58
CA LYS A 154 0.44 -14.97 14.76
C LYS A 154 -0.93 -14.30 14.78
N ALA A 155 -1.03 -13.02 14.40
CA ALA A 155 -2.31 -12.31 14.28
C ALA A 155 -3.19 -12.89 13.15
N GLU A 156 -2.58 -13.49 12.13
CA GLU A 156 -3.25 -14.26 11.06
C GLU A 156 -3.56 -15.72 11.48
N GLY A 157 -3.32 -16.09 12.75
CA GLY A 157 -3.64 -17.41 13.31
C GLY A 157 -2.62 -18.51 13.00
N LYS A 158 -1.44 -18.19 12.44
CA LYS A 158 -0.41 -19.16 12.10
C LYS A 158 0.46 -19.53 13.31
N SER A 159 0.86 -20.80 13.38
CA SER A 159 1.91 -21.25 14.31
C SER A 159 3.28 -20.84 13.78
N VAL A 160 4.14 -20.29 14.64
CA VAL A 160 5.47 -19.78 14.28
C VAL A 160 6.51 -20.35 15.25
N MET A 161 7.61 -20.84 14.70
CA MET A 161 8.82 -21.29 15.40
C MET A 161 10.01 -20.44 14.92
N LEU A 162 10.92 -20.09 15.83
CA LEU A 162 12.14 -19.30 15.56
C LEU A 162 13.39 -20.12 15.91
#